data_AF-A0A2T6IWZ3-F1
#
_entry.id   AF-A0A2T6IWZ3-F1
#
_cell.length_a   1.000
_cell.length_b   1.000
_cell.length_c   1.000
_cell.angle_alpha   90.00
_cell.angle_beta   90.00
_cell.angle_gamma   90.00
#
_symmetry.space_group_name_H-M   'P 1'
#
loop_
_entity.id
_entity.type
_entity.pdbx_description
1 polymer ?
#
loop_
_entity_poly.entity_id
_entity_poly.type
_entity_poly.pdbx_seq_one_letter_code
_entity_poly.pdbx_strand_id
1 'polypeptide(L)'
;MDFSLFFFSKKTLDCLLFSFFSPSLQYCLDHVQTLISSKYFRSQIISLLTAEFEKCLPVYASGDAESTQKLSAEEQAEVRGLLFSGLCRCLVEQDASGRVAEILHQLLQESSGAEGLLMASQIAFDILQMENQSFQQALLDHPLLRAPEAPAGDPENSGESGERSTANGDAPAPDAEKKEENKEEKKEETKAEKKDPEEETEAEKKKKLLRSILSGEAQTAFSNQFLQRENHTDLMLLDLYKRSIDTRSSLLHHGVVLSHMLMQAGTSCDVFLRCNLDWMARANNWARFSATASLGVIHKGHVRDSMKLLRTYLPASASSAASSSPYSEGGAFYALGLISANQPSTSVRDYLLEQLQVAGTASEPKQQGCCLGLGLVCMGNAEDSEVYEALKQVLFLDSAVAGEAAALGVGLLLLGSSNAAAVDELLAYAQDTQHEKIRRACGIAVALLMFKKEQEADALIDQLCKDSDALIRYGGMFTIAMAYCATANSGAIRRLLHVSVSDVSDDVRRAAVIALGFVLCGDRQQLAQILKILSGSFNPHVRYGAALALAVACAGTGQKEVVDLLLPLSSDSTDFVRQGRKAEKEYLSGASPETQKRSRASSSLDKDACTSKGVCVRV
;
A
#
# COMPACT_ATOMS: atom_id res chain seq x y z
N MET A 1 36.74 -49.32 -25.53
CA MET A 1 37.25 -48.20 -24.72
C MET A 1 36.12 -47.77 -23.79
N ASP A 2 36.14 -48.42 -22.64
CA ASP A 2 35.61 -48.11 -21.32
C ASP A 2 34.53 -47.03 -21.13
N PHE A 3 33.29 -47.50 -20.99
CA PHE A 3 32.18 -46.85 -20.28
C PHE A 3 32.29 -47.11 -18.76
N SER A 4 33.49 -46.90 -18.18
CA SER A 4 33.88 -47.47 -16.87
C SER A 4 34.29 -46.43 -15.83
N LEU A 5 34.00 -45.13 -16.00
CA LEU A 5 34.64 -44.07 -15.19
C LEU A 5 33.78 -42.88 -14.77
N PHE A 6 32.47 -43.06 -14.57
CA PHE A 6 31.64 -42.09 -13.84
C PHE A 6 30.68 -42.79 -12.86
N PHE A 7 31.23 -43.61 -11.97
CA PHE A 7 30.56 -43.97 -10.71
C PHE A 7 30.70 -42.78 -9.74
N PHE A 8 30.04 -41.66 -10.05
CA PHE A 8 29.68 -40.71 -8.99
C PHE A 8 28.58 -41.39 -8.18
N SER A 9 28.83 -41.59 -6.89
CA SER A 9 27.89 -42.23 -5.97
C SER A 9 26.49 -41.63 -6.13
N LYS A 10 25.47 -42.49 -6.22
CA LYS A 10 24.05 -42.09 -6.24
C LYS A 10 23.73 -41.06 -5.14
N LYS A 11 24.38 -41.20 -3.98
CA LYS A 11 24.29 -40.29 -2.83
C LYS A 11 24.81 -38.86 -3.09
N THR A 12 25.83 -38.67 -3.93
CA THR A 12 26.35 -37.32 -4.28
C THR A 12 25.47 -36.60 -5.30
N LEU A 13 24.75 -37.35 -6.13
CA LEU A 13 23.80 -36.80 -7.10
C LEU A 13 22.52 -36.38 -6.40
N ASP A 14 22.06 -37.13 -5.38
CA ASP A 14 20.94 -36.74 -4.54
C ASP A 14 21.24 -35.43 -3.77
N CYS A 15 22.38 -35.30 -3.08
CA CYS A 15 22.75 -34.05 -2.38
C CYS A 15 22.84 -32.82 -3.31
N LEU A 16 23.43 -32.97 -4.50
CA LEU A 16 23.49 -31.88 -5.48
C LEU A 16 22.10 -31.54 -6.01
N LEU A 17 21.29 -32.55 -6.35
CA LEU A 17 19.89 -32.34 -6.74
C LEU A 17 19.12 -31.60 -5.65
N PHE A 18 19.32 -31.91 -4.36
CA PHE A 18 18.64 -31.29 -3.24
C PHE A 18 19.02 -29.83 -2.96
N SER A 19 20.30 -29.45 -3.12
CA SER A 19 20.73 -28.04 -3.05
C SER A 19 20.17 -27.19 -4.21
N PHE A 20 19.94 -27.79 -5.38
CA PHE A 20 19.27 -27.13 -6.50
C PHE A 20 17.74 -27.22 -6.43
N PHE A 21 17.18 -28.19 -5.70
CA PHE A 21 15.74 -28.47 -5.67
C PHE A 21 14.94 -27.33 -5.03
N SER A 22 15.37 -26.83 -3.85
CA SER A 22 14.67 -25.74 -3.16
C SER A 22 14.65 -24.44 -3.99
N PRO A 23 15.79 -23.95 -4.54
CA PRO A 23 15.78 -22.78 -5.43
C PRO A 23 14.98 -23.02 -6.73
N SER A 24 14.99 -24.25 -7.27
CA SER A 24 14.23 -24.57 -8.48
C SER A 24 12.73 -24.56 -8.25
N LEU A 25 12.26 -25.10 -7.12
CA LEU A 25 10.84 -25.04 -6.75
C LEU A 25 10.39 -23.61 -6.49
N GLN A 26 11.24 -22.80 -5.86
CA GLN A 26 10.96 -21.39 -5.60
C GLN A 26 10.95 -20.57 -6.89
N TYR A 27 11.87 -20.85 -7.82
CA TYR A 27 11.85 -20.29 -9.17
C TYR A 27 10.59 -20.69 -9.94
N CYS A 28 10.13 -21.94 -9.80
CA CYS A 28 8.86 -22.36 -10.34
C CYS A 28 7.72 -21.53 -9.75
N LEU A 29 7.66 -21.36 -8.42
CA LEU A 29 6.65 -20.56 -7.74
C LEU A 29 6.61 -19.11 -8.24
N ASP A 30 7.78 -18.47 -8.39
CA ASP A 30 7.89 -17.08 -8.87
C ASP A 30 7.38 -16.91 -10.31
N HIS A 31 7.45 -17.96 -11.13
CA HIS A 31 7.02 -17.93 -12.54
C HIS A 31 5.68 -18.63 -12.82
N VAL A 32 5.09 -19.31 -11.84
CA VAL A 32 3.82 -20.03 -11.99
C VAL A 32 2.68 -19.06 -12.38
N GLN A 33 2.68 -17.84 -11.83
CA GLN A 33 1.66 -16.84 -12.15
C GLN A 33 1.76 -16.32 -13.59
N THR A 34 2.97 -16.21 -14.15
CA THR A 34 3.19 -15.66 -15.51
C THR A 34 3.14 -16.73 -16.59
N LEU A 35 3.62 -17.95 -16.30
CA LEU A 35 3.68 -19.04 -17.29
C LEU A 35 2.32 -19.74 -17.47
N ILE A 36 1.51 -19.80 -16.41
CA ILE A 36 0.24 -20.54 -16.42
C ILE A 36 -0.92 -19.55 -16.41
N SER A 37 -1.53 -19.36 -17.57
CA SER A 37 -2.66 -18.45 -17.74
C SER A 37 -3.96 -18.95 -17.12
N SER A 38 -4.09 -20.26 -16.82
CA SER A 38 -5.31 -20.84 -16.26
C SER A 38 -5.22 -20.96 -14.73
N LYS A 39 -6.07 -20.23 -14.00
CA LYS A 39 -6.23 -20.33 -12.54
C LYS A 39 -6.35 -21.77 -12.05
N TYR A 40 -7.23 -22.56 -12.67
CA TYR A 40 -7.47 -23.96 -12.26
C TYR A 40 -6.20 -24.81 -12.26
N PHE A 41 -5.43 -24.77 -13.36
CA PHE A 41 -4.18 -25.51 -13.47
C PHE A 41 -3.10 -24.94 -12.53
N ARG A 42 -3.09 -23.62 -12.32
CA ARG A 42 -2.21 -22.96 -11.36
C ARG A 42 -2.45 -23.48 -9.95
N SER A 43 -3.71 -23.51 -9.50
CA SER A 43 -4.09 -24.05 -8.19
C SER A 43 -3.72 -25.52 -8.02
N GLN A 44 -3.84 -26.34 -9.07
CA GLN A 44 -3.38 -27.73 -9.04
C GLN A 44 -1.87 -27.86 -8.89
N ILE A 45 -1.10 -27.05 -9.63
CA ILE A 45 0.37 -27.04 -9.50
C ILE A 45 0.79 -26.56 -8.12
N ILE A 46 0.18 -25.50 -7.59
CA ILE A 46 0.47 -25.03 -6.24
C ILE A 46 0.14 -26.13 -5.23
N SER A 47 -0.97 -26.87 -5.40
CA SER A 47 -1.31 -28.02 -4.53
C SER A 47 -0.27 -29.14 -4.60
N LEU A 48 0.23 -29.45 -5.79
CA LEU A 48 1.32 -30.41 -5.97
C LEU A 48 2.62 -29.92 -5.30
N LEU A 49 2.96 -28.64 -5.48
CA LEU A 49 4.12 -28.01 -4.85
C LEU A 49 4.00 -28.03 -3.33
N THR A 50 2.84 -27.71 -2.76
CA THR A 50 2.57 -27.82 -1.31
C THR A 50 2.86 -29.24 -0.82
N ALA A 51 2.36 -30.26 -1.52
CA ALA A 51 2.58 -31.66 -1.14
C ALA A 51 4.06 -32.07 -1.23
N GLU A 52 4.82 -31.57 -2.21
CA GLU A 52 6.25 -31.82 -2.31
C GLU A 52 7.04 -31.08 -1.22
N PHE A 53 6.71 -29.82 -0.91
CA PHE A 53 7.31 -29.09 0.21
C PHE A 53 7.07 -29.80 1.55
N GLU A 54 5.84 -30.30 1.79
CA GLU A 54 5.53 -31.06 3.01
C GLU A 54 6.29 -32.39 3.11
N LYS A 55 6.56 -33.07 1.99
CA LYS A 55 7.39 -34.29 1.97
C LYS A 55 8.86 -33.99 2.22
N CYS A 56 9.35 -32.84 1.77
CA CYS A 56 10.75 -32.45 1.97
C CYS A 56 11.03 -32.03 3.41
N LEU A 57 10.08 -31.42 4.13
CA LEU A 57 10.28 -30.90 5.49
C LEU A 57 10.85 -31.91 6.51
N PRO A 58 10.33 -33.16 6.64
CA PRO A 58 10.87 -34.15 7.57
C PRO A 58 12.32 -34.53 7.31
N VAL A 59 12.74 -34.54 6.03
CA VAL A 59 14.10 -34.92 5.60
C VAL A 59 15.14 -33.93 6.13
N TYR A 60 14.76 -32.67 6.34
CA TYR A 60 15.61 -31.62 6.89
C TYR A 60 15.36 -31.34 8.39
N ALA A 61 14.32 -31.93 9.00
CA ALA A 61 13.99 -31.77 10.42
C ALA A 61 14.67 -32.82 11.31
N SER A 62 14.77 -34.06 10.84
CA SER A 62 15.59 -35.09 11.46
C SER A 62 16.97 -35.06 10.83
N GLY A 63 18.03 -34.82 11.60
CA GLY A 63 19.42 -35.01 11.15
C GLY A 63 19.79 -36.46 10.77
N ASP A 64 18.80 -37.31 10.48
CA ASP A 64 18.89 -38.76 10.29
C ASP A 64 19.02 -39.19 8.83
N ALA A 65 19.29 -38.28 7.90
CA ALA A 65 19.72 -38.68 6.57
C ALA A 65 21.25 -38.80 6.55
N GLU A 66 21.77 -40.01 6.31
CA GLU A 66 23.18 -40.25 5.94
C GLU A 66 23.64 -39.39 4.72
N SER A 67 22.73 -38.68 4.05
CA SER A 67 22.97 -37.70 2.98
C SER A 67 23.15 -36.25 3.43
N THR A 68 22.80 -35.87 4.67
CA THR A 68 22.97 -34.48 5.20
C THR A 68 24.37 -34.20 5.74
N GLN A 69 25.21 -35.23 5.92
CA GLN A 69 26.54 -35.15 6.56
C GLN A 69 27.59 -34.28 5.84
N LYS A 70 27.25 -33.61 4.72
CA LYS A 70 28.17 -32.73 3.97
C LYS A 70 27.80 -31.25 3.96
N LEU A 71 26.61 -30.88 4.43
CA LEU A 71 26.21 -29.47 4.55
C LEU A 71 26.55 -28.95 5.94
N SER A 72 27.04 -27.71 6.01
CA SER A 72 27.25 -27.05 7.30
C SER A 72 25.90 -26.88 8.03
N ALA A 73 25.91 -26.77 9.35
CA ALA A 73 24.69 -26.54 10.12
C ALA A 73 23.96 -25.25 9.68
N GLU A 74 24.72 -24.24 9.21
CA GLU A 74 24.19 -22.97 8.68
C GLU A 74 23.46 -23.18 7.35
N GLU A 75 24.04 -23.94 6.42
CA GLU A 75 23.42 -24.25 5.12
C GLU A 75 22.14 -25.07 5.28
N GLN A 76 22.10 -25.97 6.28
CA GLN A 76 20.90 -26.74 6.59
C GLN A 76 19.77 -25.85 7.13
N ALA A 77 20.10 -24.88 7.98
CA ALA A 77 19.12 -23.91 8.50
C ALA A 77 18.59 -22.98 7.39
N GLU A 78 19.45 -22.55 6.46
CA GLU A 78 19.06 -21.73 5.31
C GLU A 78 18.10 -22.46 4.36
N VAL A 79 18.42 -23.72 4.00
CA VAL A 79 17.53 -24.54 3.16
C VAL A 79 16.20 -24.81 3.86
N ARG A 80 16.22 -25.06 5.17
CA ARG A 80 15.01 -25.24 5.97
C ARG A 80 14.12 -23.98 5.95
N GLY A 81 14.73 -22.79 6.09
CA GLY A 81 14.02 -21.51 5.99
C GLY A 81 13.39 -21.28 4.62
N LEU A 82 14.11 -21.58 3.54
CA LEU A 82 13.61 -21.46 2.16
C LEU A 82 12.42 -22.39 1.90
N LEU A 83 12.48 -23.63 2.40
CA LEU A 83 11.38 -24.60 2.27
C LEU A 83 10.11 -24.13 3.00
N PHE A 84 10.25 -23.61 4.24
CA PHE A 84 9.11 -23.06 4.97
C PHE A 84 8.55 -21.79 4.31
N SER A 85 9.42 -20.90 3.79
CA SER A 85 8.99 -19.71 3.06
C SER A 85 8.22 -20.10 1.79
N GLY A 86 8.74 -21.04 1.00
CA GLY A 86 8.08 -21.57 -0.20
C GLY A 86 6.73 -22.23 0.12
N LEU A 87 6.67 -23.06 1.17
CA LEU A 87 5.43 -23.68 1.63
C LEU A 87 4.40 -22.63 2.06
N CYS A 88 4.79 -21.64 2.85
CA CYS A 88 3.88 -20.60 3.32
C CYS A 88 3.36 -19.74 2.17
N ARG A 89 4.19 -19.43 1.16
CA ARG A 89 3.73 -18.76 -0.07
C ARG A 89 2.67 -19.58 -0.80
N CYS A 90 2.87 -20.89 -0.98
CA CYS A 90 1.86 -21.77 -1.57
C CYS A 90 0.56 -21.80 -0.75
N LEU A 91 0.66 -21.86 0.58
CA LEU A 91 -0.51 -21.89 1.47
C LEU A 91 -1.28 -20.57 1.48
N VAL A 92 -0.59 -19.43 1.36
CA VAL A 92 -1.22 -18.10 1.20
C VAL A 92 -1.98 -18.00 -0.12
N GLU A 93 -1.45 -18.54 -1.22
CA GLU A 93 -2.16 -18.58 -2.50
C GLU A 93 -3.38 -19.52 -2.50
N GLN A 94 -3.37 -20.52 -1.63
CA GLN A 94 -4.50 -21.44 -1.41
C GLN A 94 -5.51 -20.93 -0.37
N ASP A 95 -5.24 -19.77 0.25
CA ASP A 95 -6.05 -19.19 1.35
C ASP A 95 -6.17 -20.11 2.58
N ALA A 96 -5.14 -20.93 2.83
CA ALA A 96 -5.12 -21.94 3.91
C ALA A 96 -4.52 -21.37 5.21
N SER A 97 -5.19 -20.41 5.84
CA SER A 97 -4.71 -19.70 7.04
C SER A 97 -4.48 -20.62 8.25
N GLY A 98 -5.35 -21.62 8.46
CA GLY A 98 -5.23 -22.56 9.59
C GLY A 98 -3.96 -23.39 9.56
N ARG A 99 -3.55 -23.88 8.38
CA ARG A 99 -2.32 -24.68 8.24
C ARG A 99 -1.06 -23.86 8.52
N VAL A 100 -1.04 -22.59 8.09
CA VAL A 100 0.05 -21.66 8.41
C VAL A 100 0.12 -21.38 9.92
N ALA A 101 -1.03 -21.21 10.59
CA ALA A 101 -1.08 -21.05 12.03
C ALA A 101 -0.52 -22.27 12.78
N GLU A 102 -0.82 -23.48 12.32
CA GLU A 102 -0.25 -24.72 12.87
C GLU A 102 1.27 -24.79 12.70
N ILE A 103 1.79 -24.44 11.52
CA ILE A 103 3.23 -24.42 11.24
C ILE A 103 3.94 -23.42 12.16
N LEU A 104 3.41 -22.20 12.30
CA LEU A 104 3.96 -21.20 13.22
C LEU A 104 3.92 -21.68 14.67
N HIS A 105 2.85 -22.37 15.07
CA HIS A 105 2.73 -22.93 16.41
C HIS A 105 3.74 -24.06 16.65
N GLN A 106 3.95 -24.94 15.67
CA GLN A 106 4.95 -26.01 15.73
C GLN A 106 6.36 -25.44 15.87
N LEU A 107 6.72 -24.43 15.06
CA LEU A 107 8.02 -23.75 15.13
C LEU A 107 8.26 -23.05 16.46
N LEU A 108 7.20 -22.57 17.13
CA LEU A 108 7.29 -21.98 18.48
C LEU A 108 7.51 -23.03 19.59
N GLN A 109 7.08 -24.27 19.38
CA GLN A 109 7.20 -25.37 20.34
C GLN A 109 8.52 -26.15 20.23
N GLU A 110 9.27 -25.98 19.13
CA GLU A 110 10.55 -26.69 18.93
C GLU A 110 11.58 -26.37 20.02
N SER A 111 12.24 -27.42 20.51
CA SER A 111 13.22 -27.38 21.61
C SER A 111 14.51 -26.59 21.29
N SER A 112 14.79 -26.30 20.01
CA SER A 112 15.81 -25.33 19.56
C SER A 112 15.25 -23.90 19.58
N GLY A 113 14.80 -23.47 20.77
CA GLY A 113 13.85 -22.36 20.94
C GLY A 113 14.25 -20.97 20.40
N ALA A 114 15.49 -20.75 19.94
CA ALA A 114 15.93 -19.53 19.26
C ALA A 114 15.82 -19.62 17.73
N GLU A 115 16.17 -20.76 17.13
CA GLU A 115 16.09 -20.98 15.68
C GLU A 115 14.64 -21.06 15.20
N GLY A 116 13.79 -21.78 15.92
CA GLY A 116 12.36 -21.88 15.62
C GLY A 116 11.65 -20.52 15.63
N LEU A 117 12.00 -19.66 16.59
CA LEU A 117 11.45 -18.30 16.70
C LEU A 117 11.92 -17.39 15.56
N LEU A 118 13.20 -17.48 15.18
CA LEU A 118 13.74 -16.70 14.05
C LEU A 118 13.07 -17.10 12.73
N MET A 119 12.91 -18.41 12.49
CA MET A 119 12.20 -18.92 11.31
C MET A 119 10.74 -18.48 11.30
N ALA A 120 10.02 -18.60 12.42
CA ALA A 120 8.64 -18.13 12.54
C ALA A 120 8.53 -16.61 12.27
N SER A 121 9.50 -15.82 12.74
CA SER A 121 9.55 -14.38 12.51
C SER A 121 9.80 -14.05 11.04
N GLN A 122 10.71 -14.78 10.37
CA GLN A 122 10.97 -14.61 8.94
C GLN A 122 9.73 -14.93 8.11
N ILE A 123 9.06 -16.05 8.40
CA ILE A 123 7.81 -16.44 7.73
C ILE A 123 6.74 -15.37 7.95
N ALA A 124 6.62 -14.84 9.17
CA ALA A 124 5.67 -13.77 9.45
C ALA A 124 5.95 -12.50 8.63
N PHE A 125 7.22 -12.09 8.48
CA PHE A 125 7.59 -10.98 7.60
C PHE A 125 7.33 -11.28 6.12
N ASP A 126 7.58 -12.50 5.66
CA ASP A 126 7.30 -12.91 4.27
C ASP A 126 5.78 -12.87 3.99
N ILE A 127 4.94 -13.31 4.93
CA ILE A 127 3.47 -13.24 4.81
C ILE A 127 3.00 -11.78 4.74
N LEU A 128 3.61 -10.88 5.52
CA LEU A 128 3.29 -9.44 5.46
C LEU A 128 3.64 -8.83 4.10
N GLN A 129 4.76 -9.22 3.50
CA GLN A 129 5.16 -8.74 2.17
C GLN A 129 4.20 -9.14 1.05
N MET A 130 3.42 -10.20 1.24
CA MET A 130 2.38 -10.61 0.28
C MET A 130 1.12 -9.72 0.33
N GLU A 131 0.99 -8.86 1.35
CA GLU A 131 -0.05 -7.83 1.50
C GLU A 131 -1.50 -8.33 1.32
N ASN A 132 -1.80 -9.58 1.71
CA ASN A 132 -3.18 -10.07 1.74
C ASN A 132 -3.82 -9.79 3.11
N GLN A 133 -4.58 -8.69 3.18
CA GLN A 133 -5.17 -8.19 4.43
C GLN A 133 -6.21 -9.15 5.04
N SER A 134 -7.07 -9.75 4.22
CA SER A 134 -8.06 -10.73 4.67
C SER A 134 -7.41 -11.97 5.30
N PHE A 135 -6.32 -12.45 4.69
CA PHE A 135 -5.55 -13.58 5.22
C PHE A 135 -4.83 -13.24 6.53
N GLN A 136 -4.27 -12.03 6.63
CA GLN A 136 -3.61 -11.55 7.85
C GLN A 136 -4.58 -11.47 9.03
N GLN A 137 -5.80 -10.95 8.81
CA GLN A 137 -6.83 -10.90 9.83
C GLN A 137 -7.26 -12.30 10.26
N ALA A 138 -7.55 -13.19 9.31
CA ALA A 138 -7.89 -14.58 9.60
C ALA A 138 -6.80 -15.30 10.41
N LEU A 139 -5.51 -15.00 10.15
CA LEU A 139 -4.39 -15.54 10.90
C LEU A 139 -4.29 -14.96 12.33
N LEU A 140 -4.54 -13.66 12.50
CA LEU A 140 -4.54 -12.99 13.80
C LEU A 140 -5.69 -13.40 14.71
N ASP A 141 -6.83 -13.81 14.12
CA ASP A 141 -8.03 -14.26 14.83
C ASP A 141 -7.99 -15.77 15.17
N HIS A 142 -7.06 -16.52 14.56
CA HIS A 142 -6.95 -17.96 14.76
C HIS A 142 -6.63 -18.33 16.23
N PRO A 143 -7.32 -19.32 16.83
CA PRO A 143 -7.23 -19.63 18.26
C PRO A 143 -5.83 -20.04 18.74
N LEU A 144 -4.99 -20.60 17.85
CA LEU A 144 -3.61 -20.99 18.18
C LEU A 144 -2.65 -19.80 18.37
N LEU A 145 -2.98 -18.65 17.76
CA LEU A 145 -2.21 -17.41 17.79
C LEU A 145 -2.88 -16.30 18.62
N ARG A 146 -4.15 -16.51 19.01
CA ARG A 146 -4.85 -15.65 19.98
C ARG A 146 -4.12 -15.68 21.33
N ALA A 147 -3.89 -14.50 21.91
CA ALA A 147 -3.46 -14.43 23.30
C ALA A 147 -4.60 -14.98 24.19
N PRO A 148 -4.32 -15.66 25.31
CA PRO A 148 -5.37 -15.96 26.28
C PRO A 148 -6.05 -14.65 26.67
N GLU A 149 -7.38 -14.57 26.49
CA GLU A 149 -8.14 -13.49 27.09
C GLU A 149 -7.92 -13.56 28.60
N ALA A 150 -7.51 -12.44 29.21
CA ALA A 150 -7.70 -12.29 30.64
C ALA A 150 -9.19 -12.54 30.93
N PRO A 151 -9.55 -13.36 31.93
CA PRO A 151 -10.93 -13.78 32.12
C PRO A 151 -11.84 -12.55 32.25
N ALA A 152 -12.91 -12.54 31.45
CA ALA A 152 -13.99 -11.58 31.56
C ALA A 152 -14.51 -11.56 33.01
N GLY A 153 -14.35 -10.41 33.67
CA GLY A 153 -15.10 -10.09 34.87
C GLY A 153 -16.52 -9.73 34.45
N ASP A 154 -17.47 -10.59 34.80
CA ASP A 154 -18.91 -10.39 34.63
C ASP A 154 -19.46 -9.18 35.44
N PRO A 155 -20.69 -8.72 35.16
CA PRO A 155 -21.11 -7.32 35.19
C PRO A 155 -21.67 -6.89 36.54
N GLU A 156 -21.38 -5.65 36.95
CA GLU A 156 -22.17 -4.97 37.97
C GLU A 156 -22.76 -3.65 37.48
N ASN A 157 -23.96 -3.42 37.99
CA ASN A 157 -25.06 -2.69 37.44
C ASN A 157 -25.07 -1.23 37.92
N SER A 158 -25.75 -0.40 37.14
CA SER A 158 -26.01 1.03 37.31
C SER A 158 -26.57 1.46 38.68
N GLY A 159 -26.30 2.72 39.06
CA GLY A 159 -27.25 3.52 39.86
C GLY A 159 -26.66 4.73 40.58
N GLU A 160 -26.89 5.92 40.01
CA GLU A 160 -27.35 7.19 40.65
C GLU A 160 -26.71 7.67 41.97
N SER A 161 -26.52 8.95 42.29
CA SER A 161 -26.85 10.27 41.76
C SER A 161 -26.29 11.28 42.79
N GLY A 162 -26.12 12.56 42.45
CA GLY A 162 -25.88 13.60 43.46
C GLY A 162 -25.14 14.84 42.98
N GLU A 163 -25.85 15.70 42.26
CA GLU A 163 -25.50 17.09 42.02
C GLU A 163 -25.22 17.84 43.34
N ARG A 164 -24.33 18.86 43.32
CA ARG A 164 -24.73 20.29 43.24
C ARG A 164 -23.65 21.22 43.82
N SER A 165 -23.12 22.07 42.93
CA SER A 165 -22.86 23.53 43.04
C SER A 165 -22.25 24.10 44.33
N THR A 166 -21.22 24.94 44.33
CA THR A 166 -21.08 26.36 43.93
C THR A 166 -19.71 26.77 44.52
N ALA A 167 -18.90 27.75 44.11
CA ALA A 167 -18.88 28.80 43.10
C ALA A 167 -17.63 29.67 43.40
N ASN A 168 -17.05 30.29 42.35
CA ASN A 168 -16.30 31.57 42.34
C ASN A 168 -15.04 31.72 43.24
N GLY A 169 -13.96 32.35 42.81
CA GLY A 169 -13.68 33.14 41.61
C GLY A 169 -12.37 33.94 41.80
N ASP A 170 -11.92 34.52 40.69
CA ASP A 170 -10.91 35.58 40.51
C ASP A 170 -9.40 35.25 40.43
N ALA A 171 -8.86 35.62 39.26
CA ALA A 171 -7.46 35.86 38.89
C ALA A 171 -7.00 37.25 39.43
N PRO A 172 -5.74 37.76 39.29
CA PRO A 172 -4.80 37.56 38.18
C PRO A 172 -3.29 37.41 38.55
N ALA A 173 -2.47 37.13 37.53
CA ALA A 173 -1.00 37.17 37.47
C ALA A 173 -0.42 38.59 37.80
N PRO A 174 0.91 38.89 37.84
CA PRO A 174 2.06 38.12 37.30
C PRO A 174 3.40 38.19 38.11
N ASP A 175 4.45 37.69 37.46
CA ASP A 175 5.86 38.12 37.49
C ASP A 175 6.96 37.33 38.23
N ALA A 176 8.03 37.16 37.44
CA ALA A 176 9.46 37.18 37.75
C ALA A 176 10.19 35.88 38.13
N GLU A 177 10.98 35.45 37.15
CA GLU A 177 12.18 34.62 37.17
C GLU A 177 13.05 34.76 38.43
N LYS A 178 13.58 33.64 38.94
CA LYS A 178 15.03 33.41 39.13
C LYS A 178 15.38 31.96 39.47
N LYS A 179 16.60 31.64 39.04
CA LYS A 179 17.34 30.39 38.92
C LYS A 179 17.80 29.72 40.23
N GLU A 180 18.22 28.45 40.05
CA GLU A 180 19.24 27.67 40.80
C GLU A 180 18.84 27.27 42.24
N GLU A 181 19.05 26.06 42.77
CA GLU A 181 19.99 24.97 42.48
C GLU A 181 19.56 23.70 43.26
N ASN A 182 20.12 22.55 42.88
CA ASN A 182 19.91 21.20 43.42
C ASN A 182 19.91 21.03 44.95
N LYS A 183 19.06 20.11 45.44
CA LYS A 183 19.40 19.14 46.50
C LYS A 183 18.47 17.91 46.43
N GLU A 184 19.06 16.78 46.05
CA GLU A 184 18.51 15.44 46.22
C GLU A 184 18.56 14.98 47.69
N GLU A 185 17.84 13.88 47.96
CA GLU A 185 17.81 13.03 49.17
C GLU A 185 16.86 13.48 50.28
N LYS A 186 15.90 12.69 50.78
CA LYS A 186 15.74 11.21 50.86
C LYS A 186 14.25 10.87 50.94
N LYS A 187 13.84 9.83 50.20
CA LYS A 187 12.59 9.09 50.43
C LYS A 187 12.81 8.12 51.59
N GLU A 188 11.92 8.15 52.56
CA GLU A 188 11.65 7.00 53.43
C GLU A 188 10.18 6.62 53.31
N GLU A 189 9.99 5.31 53.38
CA GLU A 189 8.91 4.52 52.82
C GLU A 189 7.66 4.52 53.71
N THR A 190 6.48 4.34 53.09
CA THR A 190 5.40 3.60 53.76
C THR A 190 4.72 2.72 52.71
N LYS A 191 4.95 1.41 52.86
CA LYS A 191 4.46 0.32 52.01
C LYS A 191 2.94 0.30 51.95
N ALA A 192 2.40 0.34 50.73
CA ALA A 192 1.11 -0.26 50.39
C ALA A 192 1.37 -1.26 49.26
N GLU A 193 0.94 -2.50 49.48
CA GLU A 193 1.24 -3.69 48.70
C GLU A 193 0.88 -3.53 47.22
N LYS A 194 1.91 -3.58 46.36
CA LYS A 194 1.73 -3.91 44.94
C LYS A 194 1.59 -5.43 44.85
N LYS A 195 0.47 -5.90 44.28
CA LYS A 195 0.45 -7.21 43.62
C LYS A 195 1.47 -7.16 42.48
N ASP A 196 2.43 -8.07 42.51
CA ASP A 196 3.41 -8.25 41.44
C ASP A 196 2.72 -8.59 40.10
N PRO A 197 3.25 -8.14 38.95
CA PRO A 197 2.84 -8.66 37.65
C PRO A 197 3.24 -10.13 37.56
N GLU A 198 2.28 -11.01 37.26
CA GLU A 198 2.53 -12.43 36.97
C GLU A 198 3.67 -12.53 35.94
N GLU A 199 4.68 -13.36 36.22
CA GLU A 199 5.81 -13.60 35.32
C GLU A 199 5.26 -14.11 33.97
N GLU A 200 5.22 -13.23 32.96
CA GLU A 200 4.88 -13.62 31.59
C GLU A 200 5.77 -14.80 31.17
N THR A 201 5.14 -15.94 30.85
CA THR A 201 5.87 -17.13 30.43
C THR A 201 6.62 -16.83 29.12
N GLU A 202 7.79 -17.45 28.91
CA GLU A 202 8.57 -17.24 27.66
C GLU A 202 7.74 -17.53 26.41
N ALA A 203 6.81 -18.49 26.47
CA ALA A 203 5.89 -18.80 25.39
C ALA A 203 4.94 -17.62 25.06
N GLU A 204 4.48 -16.88 26.07
CA GLU A 204 3.64 -15.69 25.88
C GLU A 204 4.43 -14.54 25.25
N LYS A 205 5.68 -14.34 25.67
CA LYS A 205 6.57 -13.33 25.05
C LYS A 205 6.82 -13.62 23.58
N LYS A 206 7.09 -14.89 23.23
CA LYS A 206 7.28 -15.32 21.83
C LYS A 206 6.01 -15.09 20.99
N LYS A 207 4.84 -15.42 21.53
CA LYS A 207 3.54 -15.16 20.88
C LYS A 207 3.26 -13.67 20.70
N LYS A 208 3.52 -12.84 21.70
CA LYS A 208 3.36 -11.38 21.62
C LYS A 208 4.27 -10.76 20.56
N LEU A 209 5.51 -11.22 20.47
CA LEU A 209 6.45 -10.81 19.42
C LEU A 209 5.94 -11.21 18.03
N LEU A 210 5.50 -12.45 17.85
CA LEU A 210 4.97 -12.91 16.56
C LEU A 210 3.73 -12.11 16.15
N ARG A 211 2.84 -11.79 17.11
CA ARG A 211 1.65 -10.97 16.86
C ARG A 211 2.02 -9.53 16.46
N SER A 212 3.03 -8.92 17.08
CA SER A 212 3.46 -7.56 16.71
C SER A 212 4.12 -7.49 15.34
N ILE A 213 4.71 -8.60 14.88
CA ILE A 213 5.16 -8.76 13.50
C ILE A 213 3.94 -8.90 12.60
N LEU A 214 3.09 -9.92 12.82
CA LEU A 214 1.90 -10.21 11.98
C LEU A 214 0.88 -9.06 11.91
N SER A 215 0.83 -8.15 12.89
CA SER A 215 0.00 -6.94 12.81
C SER A 215 0.60 -5.83 11.96
N GLY A 216 1.84 -5.98 11.48
CA GLY A 216 2.57 -4.98 10.70
C GLY A 216 3.15 -3.82 11.53
N GLU A 217 2.91 -3.78 12.84
CA GLU A 217 3.40 -2.72 13.74
C GLU A 217 4.93 -2.69 13.78
N ALA A 218 5.57 -3.86 13.92
CA ALA A 218 7.03 -3.96 13.98
C ALA A 218 7.68 -3.54 12.66
N GLN A 219 7.19 -4.03 11.52
CA GLN A 219 7.69 -3.66 10.19
C GLN A 219 7.64 -2.16 9.99
N THR A 220 6.51 -1.55 10.33
CA THR A 220 6.30 -0.11 10.14
C THR A 220 7.17 0.72 11.06
N ALA A 221 7.36 0.30 12.32
CA ALA A 221 8.26 0.95 13.25
C ALA A 221 9.72 0.94 12.74
N PHE A 222 10.19 -0.21 12.23
CA PHE A 222 11.53 -0.32 11.66
C PHE A 222 11.68 0.51 10.38
N SER A 223 10.71 0.46 9.46
CA SER A 223 10.71 1.29 8.26
C SER A 223 10.75 2.79 8.60
N ASN A 224 9.95 3.24 9.57
CA ASN A 224 9.93 4.63 10.00
C ASN A 224 11.25 5.05 10.66
N GLN A 225 11.83 4.20 11.51
CA GLN A 225 13.13 4.47 12.13
C GLN A 225 14.25 4.56 11.07
N PHE A 226 14.22 3.70 10.07
CA PHE A 226 15.15 3.73 8.94
C PHE A 226 14.99 5.02 8.14
N LEU A 227 13.77 5.36 7.72
CA LEU A 227 13.47 6.55 6.91
C LEU A 227 13.81 7.86 7.65
N GLN A 228 13.64 7.90 8.98
CA GLN A 228 14.02 9.06 9.79
C GLN A 228 15.54 9.24 9.89
N ARG A 229 16.29 8.14 10.02
CA ARG A 229 17.75 8.19 10.14
C ARG A 229 18.43 8.45 8.80
N GLU A 230 17.97 7.80 7.75
CA GLU A 230 18.53 7.87 6.40
C GLU A 230 17.78 8.88 5.52
N ASN A 231 17.45 10.06 6.07
CA ASN A 231 16.82 11.12 5.31
C ASN A 231 17.87 11.97 4.57
N HIS A 232 18.00 11.72 3.26
CA HIS A 232 18.92 12.46 2.36
C HIS A 232 18.18 13.45 1.45
N THR A 233 17.11 14.08 1.94
CA THR A 233 16.33 15.06 1.18
C THR A 233 16.97 16.45 1.19
N ASP A 234 16.97 17.13 0.04
CA ASP A 234 17.43 18.51 -0.10
C ASP A 234 16.25 19.49 -0.05
N LEU A 235 16.07 20.16 1.09
CA LEU A 235 15.02 21.16 1.28
C LEU A 235 15.27 22.45 0.48
N MET A 236 16.52 22.74 0.06
CA MET A 236 16.83 23.93 -0.74
C MET A 236 16.19 23.87 -2.13
N LEU A 237 15.99 22.66 -2.66
CA LEU A 237 15.29 22.45 -3.93
C LEU A 237 13.84 22.95 -3.85
N LEU A 238 13.16 22.69 -2.72
CA LEU A 238 11.79 23.14 -2.51
C LEU A 238 11.70 24.65 -2.37
N ASP A 239 12.68 25.28 -1.71
CA ASP A 239 12.77 26.73 -1.64
C ASP A 239 13.02 27.37 -3.00
N LEU A 240 13.82 26.73 -3.87
CA LEU A 240 14.01 27.16 -5.25
C LEU A 240 12.71 27.08 -6.04
N TYR A 241 11.96 25.98 -5.93
CA TYR A 241 10.67 25.83 -6.59
C TYR A 241 9.69 26.89 -6.10
N LYS A 242 9.58 27.09 -4.78
CA LYS A 242 8.74 28.14 -4.20
C LYS A 242 9.08 29.53 -4.76
N ARG A 243 10.36 29.88 -4.91
CA ARG A 243 10.82 31.17 -5.48
C ARG A 243 10.49 31.31 -6.97
N SER A 244 10.44 30.20 -7.70
CA SER A 244 10.16 30.19 -9.15
C SER A 244 8.67 30.30 -9.50
N ILE A 245 7.79 30.12 -8.51
CA ILE A 245 6.34 30.06 -8.71
C ILE A 245 5.70 31.41 -8.42
N ASP A 246 4.81 31.84 -9.31
CA ASP A 246 3.93 32.96 -9.01
C ASP A 246 2.95 32.56 -7.90
N THR A 247 2.94 33.34 -6.82
CA THR A 247 2.05 33.21 -5.67
C THR A 247 0.56 33.17 -5.99
N ARG A 248 0.15 33.59 -7.20
CA ARG A 248 -1.24 33.52 -7.67
C ARG A 248 -1.61 32.16 -8.29
N SER A 249 -0.63 31.31 -8.60
CA SER A 249 -0.86 30.00 -9.21
C SER A 249 -1.15 28.92 -8.17
N SER A 250 -2.43 28.65 -7.93
CA SER A 250 -2.88 27.60 -7.00
C SER A 250 -2.45 26.19 -7.42
N LEU A 251 -2.37 25.92 -8.73
CA LEU A 251 -1.94 24.62 -9.27
C LEU A 251 -0.47 24.33 -8.96
N LEU A 252 0.41 25.32 -9.13
CA LEU A 252 1.84 25.16 -8.86
C LEU A 252 2.12 25.09 -7.36
N HIS A 253 1.36 25.84 -6.54
CA HIS A 253 1.38 25.67 -5.09
C HIS A 253 1.05 24.22 -4.70
N HIS A 254 -0.05 23.68 -5.25
CA HIS A 254 -0.43 22.29 -5.01
C HIS A 254 0.64 21.30 -5.46
N GLY A 255 1.26 21.53 -6.63
CA GLY A 255 2.38 20.71 -7.13
C GLY A 255 3.58 20.66 -6.18
N VAL A 256 4.01 21.79 -5.61
CA VAL A 256 5.13 21.82 -4.67
C VAL A 256 4.80 21.09 -3.36
N VAL A 257 3.58 21.23 -2.86
CA VAL A 257 3.13 20.52 -1.66
C VAL A 257 3.13 19.00 -1.93
N LEU A 258 2.65 18.55 -3.09
CA LEU A 258 2.72 17.14 -3.48
C LEU A 258 4.16 16.65 -3.66
N SER A 259 5.06 17.45 -4.23
CA SER A 259 6.48 17.10 -4.32
C SER A 259 7.11 16.94 -2.94
N HIS A 260 6.88 17.88 -2.02
CA HIS A 260 7.35 17.77 -0.64
C HIS A 260 6.80 16.52 0.04
N MET A 261 5.50 16.26 -0.11
CA MET A 261 4.82 15.09 0.44
C MET A 261 5.47 13.77 -0.04
N LEU A 262 5.74 13.64 -1.34
CA LEU A 262 6.37 12.44 -1.91
C LEU A 262 7.83 12.30 -1.49
N MET A 263 8.58 13.39 -1.43
CA MET A 263 9.98 13.39 -0.98
C MET A 263 10.13 13.01 0.50
N GLN A 264 9.14 13.35 1.34
CA GLN A 264 9.16 13.13 2.80
C GLN A 264 8.20 12.03 3.28
N ALA A 265 7.77 11.13 2.40
CA ALA A 265 6.85 10.06 2.78
C ALA A 265 7.45 9.18 3.90
N GLY A 266 6.80 9.13 5.06
CA GLY A 266 7.23 8.33 6.23
C GLY A 266 8.43 8.88 7.02
N THR A 267 9.04 10.01 6.64
CA THR A 267 10.20 10.57 7.35
C THR A 267 9.82 11.42 8.56
N SER A 268 8.52 11.76 8.73
CA SER A 268 8.02 12.67 9.76
C SER A 268 8.63 14.08 9.75
N CYS A 269 9.35 14.46 8.70
CA CYS A 269 9.96 15.77 8.55
C CYS A 269 8.99 16.75 7.89
N ASP A 270 8.32 17.58 8.69
CA ASP A 270 7.39 18.61 8.24
C ASP A 270 7.98 20.04 8.31
N VAL A 271 9.31 20.15 8.41
CA VAL A 271 10.05 21.42 8.57
C VAL A 271 9.70 22.42 7.48
N PHE A 272 9.62 21.98 6.21
CA PHE A 272 9.27 22.86 5.11
C PHE A 272 7.88 23.48 5.28
N LEU A 273 6.89 22.73 5.77
CA LEU A 273 5.53 23.25 5.99
C LEU A 273 5.52 24.25 7.16
N ARG A 274 6.25 23.96 8.24
CA ARG A 274 6.34 24.84 9.42
C ARG A 274 7.09 26.15 9.14
N CYS A 275 8.14 26.11 8.33
CA CYS A 275 8.89 27.31 7.92
C CYS A 275 8.09 28.20 6.95
N ASN A 276 7.05 27.67 6.31
CA ASN A 276 6.31 28.33 5.24
C ASN A 276 4.81 28.49 5.54
N LEU A 277 4.42 28.63 6.80
CA LEU A 277 3.01 28.75 7.21
C LEU A 277 2.26 29.89 6.51
N ASP A 278 2.87 31.07 6.38
CA ASP A 278 2.26 32.23 5.68
C ASP A 278 2.00 31.96 4.19
N TRP A 279 2.82 31.10 3.59
CA TRP A 279 2.66 30.69 2.20
C TRP A 279 1.54 29.64 2.10
N MET A 280 1.53 28.65 3.01
CA MET A 280 0.50 27.61 3.09
C MET A 280 -0.89 28.17 3.43
N ALA A 281 -0.96 29.24 4.25
CA ALA A 281 -2.21 29.89 4.62
C ALA A 281 -2.99 30.44 3.40
N ARG A 282 -2.28 30.72 2.29
CA ARG A 282 -2.87 31.22 1.04
C ARG A 282 -3.59 30.14 0.23
N ALA A 283 -3.36 28.86 0.53
CA ALA A 283 -4.06 27.77 -0.13
C ALA A 283 -5.55 27.82 0.22
N ASN A 284 -6.44 27.84 -0.78
CA ASN A 284 -7.89 27.91 -0.57
C ASN A 284 -8.58 26.64 -1.10
N ASN A 285 -9.74 26.31 -0.52
CA ASN A 285 -10.61 25.19 -0.90
C ASN A 285 -9.84 23.86 -0.97
N TRP A 286 -9.88 23.17 -2.12
CA TRP A 286 -9.22 21.87 -2.34
C TRP A 286 -7.70 21.90 -2.19
N ALA A 287 -7.05 23.04 -2.45
CA ALA A 287 -5.61 23.15 -2.19
C ALA A 287 -5.31 23.07 -0.68
N ARG A 288 -6.20 23.59 0.17
CA ARG A 288 -6.11 23.46 1.63
C ARG A 288 -6.42 22.04 2.09
N PHE A 289 -7.41 21.38 1.48
CA PHE A 289 -7.70 19.96 1.72
C PHE A 289 -6.47 19.09 1.46
N SER A 290 -5.85 19.22 0.29
CA SER A 290 -4.67 18.43 -0.05
C SER A 290 -3.44 18.80 0.77
N ALA A 291 -3.30 20.07 1.16
CA ALA A 291 -2.24 20.49 2.07
C ALA A 291 -2.35 19.78 3.42
N THR A 292 -3.53 19.73 4.02
CA THR A 292 -3.73 18.99 5.27
C THR A 292 -3.59 17.47 5.05
N ALA A 293 -4.10 16.93 3.94
CA ALA A 293 -3.93 15.52 3.59
C ALA A 293 -2.46 15.10 3.45
N SER A 294 -1.60 16.00 2.95
CA SER A 294 -0.16 15.72 2.75
C SER A 294 0.59 15.38 4.05
N LEU A 295 0.13 15.90 5.19
CA LEU A 295 0.66 15.54 6.51
C LEU A 295 0.49 14.05 6.79
N GLY A 296 -0.57 13.43 6.28
CA GLY A 296 -0.83 12.00 6.46
C GLY A 296 0.23 11.12 5.77
N VAL A 297 0.70 11.52 4.59
CA VAL A 297 1.76 10.79 3.87
C VAL A 297 3.13 11.00 4.52
N ILE A 298 3.41 12.22 5.01
CA ILE A 298 4.66 12.53 5.72
C ILE A 298 4.77 11.70 7.01
N HIS A 299 3.65 11.53 7.72
CA HIS A 299 3.56 10.77 8.96
C HIS A 299 3.05 9.34 8.78
N LYS A 300 3.11 8.78 7.56
CA LYS A 300 2.66 7.41 7.27
C LYS A 300 3.22 6.42 8.29
N GLY A 301 2.37 5.55 8.83
CA GLY A 301 2.77 4.51 9.78
C GLY A 301 2.89 4.93 11.24
N HIS A 302 2.68 6.20 11.60
CA HIS A 302 2.63 6.66 13.00
C HIS A 302 1.23 6.52 13.60
N VAL A 303 0.69 5.30 13.63
CA VAL A 303 -0.73 5.07 13.98
C VAL A 303 -1.05 5.46 15.42
N ARG A 304 -0.18 5.18 16.39
CA ARG A 304 -0.41 5.49 17.81
C ARG A 304 -0.50 7.00 18.10
N ASP A 305 0.31 7.79 17.40
CA ASP A 305 0.38 9.26 17.59
C ASP A 305 -0.46 10.05 16.58
N SER A 306 -1.11 9.37 15.62
CA SER A 306 -1.86 9.97 14.50
C SER A 306 -2.86 11.04 14.96
N MET A 307 -3.67 10.73 15.97
CA MET A 307 -4.66 11.64 16.54
C MET A 307 -4.03 12.86 17.22
N LYS A 308 -2.87 12.67 17.87
CA LYS A 308 -2.13 13.73 18.56
C LYS A 308 -1.49 14.68 17.55
N LEU A 309 -0.95 14.16 16.46
CA LEU A 309 -0.31 14.93 15.39
C LEU A 309 -1.32 15.83 14.65
N LEU A 310 -2.52 15.31 14.39
CA LEU A 310 -3.56 16.02 13.63
C LEU A 310 -4.53 16.82 14.52
N ARG A 311 -4.35 16.81 15.85
CA ARG A 311 -5.25 17.47 16.80
C ARG A 311 -5.57 18.93 16.47
N THR A 312 -4.62 19.66 15.89
CA THR A 312 -4.81 21.09 15.51
C THR A 312 -5.72 21.28 14.30
N TYR A 313 -5.86 20.24 13.47
CA TYR A 313 -6.68 20.24 12.25
C TYR A 313 -7.99 19.48 12.40
N LEU A 314 -8.08 18.61 13.40
CA LEU A 314 -9.31 17.90 13.75
C LEU A 314 -10.28 18.82 14.48
N PRO A 315 -11.59 18.61 14.32
CA PRO A 315 -12.59 19.39 15.04
C PRO A 315 -12.39 19.18 16.55
N ALA A 316 -11.96 20.23 17.25
CA ALA A 316 -12.00 20.25 18.70
C ALA A 316 -13.43 20.54 19.17
N SER A 317 -13.76 20.07 20.38
CA SER A 317 -15.06 20.31 21.02
C SER A 317 -15.50 21.78 20.88
N ALA A 318 -16.81 22.00 20.77
CA ALA A 318 -17.56 23.08 20.11
C ALA A 318 -17.08 24.55 20.26
N SER A 319 -16.12 24.87 21.12
CA SER A 319 -15.62 26.22 21.40
C SER A 319 -14.53 26.73 20.45
N SER A 320 -14.05 25.93 19.49
CA SER A 320 -12.95 26.31 18.56
C SER A 320 -13.29 26.17 17.07
N ALA A 321 -14.56 25.89 16.75
CA ALA A 321 -15.06 25.69 15.39
C ALA A 321 -14.96 26.93 14.46
N ALA A 322 -14.57 28.09 14.98
CA ALA A 322 -14.49 29.33 14.20
C ALA A 322 -13.18 29.48 13.40
N SER A 323 -12.14 28.66 13.65
CA SER A 323 -10.82 28.84 13.02
C SER A 323 -10.42 27.77 12.00
N SER A 324 -11.16 26.66 11.87
CA SER A 324 -10.82 25.59 10.92
C SER A 324 -11.79 25.56 9.74
N SER A 325 -11.25 25.64 8.52
CA SER A 325 -12.07 25.51 7.31
C SER A 325 -12.53 24.06 7.11
N PRO A 326 -13.73 23.81 6.58
CA PRO A 326 -14.23 22.44 6.36
C PRO A 326 -13.32 21.60 5.46
N TYR A 327 -12.59 22.24 4.54
CA TYR A 327 -11.59 21.58 3.71
C TYR A 327 -10.37 21.09 4.50
N SER A 328 -9.96 21.83 5.52
CA SER A 328 -8.84 21.43 6.37
C SER A 328 -9.24 20.27 7.28
N GLU A 329 -10.43 20.31 7.87
CA GLU A 329 -10.97 19.19 8.66
C GLU A 329 -11.17 17.93 7.80
N GLY A 330 -11.77 18.06 6.60
CA GLY A 330 -11.87 16.95 5.66
C GLY A 330 -10.51 16.40 5.24
N GLY A 331 -9.53 17.27 5.00
CA GLY A 331 -8.16 16.85 4.70
C GLY A 331 -7.48 16.13 5.87
N ALA A 332 -7.81 16.49 7.11
CA ALA A 332 -7.32 15.80 8.31
C ALA A 332 -7.93 14.40 8.46
N PHE A 333 -9.21 14.22 8.14
CA PHE A 333 -9.83 12.89 8.11
C PHE A 333 -9.20 11.99 7.05
N TYR A 334 -8.92 12.52 5.87
CA TYR A 334 -8.20 11.76 4.85
C TYR A 334 -6.75 11.47 5.26
N ALA A 335 -6.07 12.41 5.93
CA ALA A 335 -4.73 12.21 6.48
C ALA A 335 -4.68 11.09 7.54
N LEU A 336 -5.68 11.01 8.42
CA LEU A 336 -5.80 9.90 9.39
C LEU A 336 -5.87 8.55 8.67
N GLY A 337 -6.69 8.45 7.62
CA GLY A 337 -6.77 7.22 6.81
C GLY A 337 -5.47 6.89 6.09
N LEU A 338 -4.74 7.89 5.59
CA LEU A 338 -3.42 7.69 4.95
C LEU A 338 -2.34 7.22 5.95
N ILE A 339 -2.39 7.69 7.20
CA ILE A 339 -1.45 7.25 8.25
C ILE A 339 -1.69 5.80 8.63
N SER A 340 -2.97 5.41 8.73
CA SER A 340 -3.44 4.08 9.12
C SER A 340 -3.72 3.14 7.94
N ALA A 341 -3.32 3.51 6.73
CA ALA A 341 -3.53 2.66 5.55
C ALA A 341 -2.83 1.31 5.72
N ASN A 342 -3.56 0.23 5.46
CA ASN A 342 -3.09 -1.17 5.62
C ASN A 342 -2.73 -1.57 7.06
N GLN A 343 -3.19 -0.82 8.07
CA GLN A 343 -3.12 -1.19 9.48
C GLN A 343 -4.51 -1.08 10.11
N PRO A 344 -5.13 -2.20 10.52
CA PRO A 344 -6.47 -2.16 11.09
C PRO A 344 -6.44 -1.43 12.43
N SER A 345 -6.96 -0.20 12.43
CA SER A 345 -7.07 0.65 13.60
C SER A 345 -8.54 0.85 13.93
N THR A 346 -9.04 0.08 14.90
CA THR A 346 -10.44 0.18 15.36
C THR A 346 -10.75 1.58 15.89
N SER A 347 -9.82 2.20 16.62
CA SER A 347 -10.01 3.55 17.17
C SER A 347 -10.16 4.63 16.10
N VAL A 348 -9.37 4.56 15.02
CA VAL A 348 -9.47 5.52 13.91
C VAL A 348 -10.71 5.22 13.06
N ARG A 349 -11.05 3.95 12.84
CA ARG A 349 -12.31 3.53 12.18
C ARG A 349 -13.52 4.14 12.88
N ASP A 350 -13.67 3.88 14.17
CA ASP A 350 -14.86 4.27 14.92
C ASP A 350 -14.99 5.80 14.99
N TYR A 351 -13.86 6.49 15.19
CA TYR A 351 -13.83 7.95 15.15
C TYR A 351 -14.27 8.51 13.78
N LEU A 352 -13.74 7.97 12.67
CA LEU A 352 -14.13 8.44 11.33
C LEU A 352 -15.60 8.12 11.00
N LEU A 353 -16.12 7.00 11.49
CA LEU A 353 -17.52 6.61 11.33
C LEU A 353 -18.46 7.55 12.12
N GLU A 354 -18.11 7.88 13.36
CA GLU A 354 -18.82 8.88 14.16
C GLU A 354 -18.78 10.25 13.46
N GLN A 355 -17.61 10.69 12.99
CA GLN A 355 -17.47 11.96 12.27
C GLN A 355 -18.24 11.98 10.96
N LEU A 356 -18.37 10.86 10.25
CA LEU A 356 -19.19 10.76 9.05
C LEU A 356 -20.68 10.95 9.37
N GLN A 357 -21.16 10.32 10.45
CA GLN A 357 -22.54 10.49 10.91
C GLN A 357 -22.81 11.92 11.38
N VAL A 358 -21.88 12.53 12.12
CA VAL A 358 -21.97 13.92 12.60
C VAL A 358 -21.90 14.93 11.46
N ALA A 359 -21.06 14.69 10.44
CA ALA A 359 -20.96 15.56 9.28
C ALA A 359 -22.31 15.66 8.53
N GLY A 360 -23.13 14.61 8.60
CA GLY A 360 -24.45 14.56 7.97
C GLY A 360 -24.38 15.02 6.52
N THR A 361 -25.36 15.81 6.06
CA THR A 361 -25.37 16.45 4.73
C THR A 361 -24.74 17.85 4.71
N ALA A 362 -24.16 18.30 5.83
CA ALA A 362 -23.82 19.71 6.02
C ALA A 362 -22.50 20.13 5.36
N SER A 363 -21.58 19.20 5.08
CA SER A 363 -20.26 19.54 4.52
C SER A 363 -19.68 18.45 3.63
N GLU A 364 -19.80 18.64 2.31
CA GLU A 364 -19.25 17.76 1.27
C GLU A 364 -17.73 17.48 1.43
N PRO A 365 -16.85 18.47 1.75
CA PRO A 365 -15.42 18.19 1.93
C PRO A 365 -15.11 17.29 3.13
N LYS A 366 -15.91 17.37 4.20
CA LYS A 366 -15.75 16.51 5.37
C LYS A 366 -16.19 15.08 5.05
N GLN A 367 -17.33 14.93 4.38
CA GLN A 367 -17.82 13.63 3.90
C GLN A 367 -16.79 12.94 3.00
N GLN A 368 -16.21 13.67 2.04
CA GLN A 368 -15.17 13.11 1.16
C GLN A 368 -13.95 12.63 1.96
N GLY A 369 -13.48 13.44 2.90
CA GLY A 369 -12.35 13.08 3.76
C GLY A 369 -12.61 11.81 4.59
N CYS A 370 -13.79 11.71 5.20
CA CYS A 370 -14.20 10.54 5.96
C CYS A 370 -14.37 9.30 5.08
N CYS A 371 -15.02 9.40 3.91
CA CYS A 371 -15.25 8.26 3.03
C CYS A 371 -13.95 7.66 2.50
N LEU A 372 -13.02 8.51 2.03
CA LEU A 372 -11.71 8.07 1.57
C LEU A 372 -10.86 7.55 2.73
N GLY A 373 -10.93 8.19 3.90
CA GLY A 373 -10.21 7.75 5.10
C GLY A 373 -10.67 6.39 5.59
N LEU A 374 -11.99 6.18 5.71
CA LEU A 374 -12.60 4.90 6.09
C LEU A 374 -12.25 3.80 5.09
N GLY A 375 -12.34 4.07 3.79
CA GLY A 375 -11.95 3.11 2.76
C GLY A 375 -10.49 2.65 2.87
N LEU A 376 -9.56 3.54 3.25
CA LEU A 376 -8.15 3.20 3.45
C LEU A 376 -7.89 2.42 4.75
N VAL A 377 -8.60 2.74 5.84
CA VAL A 377 -8.45 2.06 7.14
C VAL A 377 -9.04 0.65 7.07
N CYS A 378 -10.21 0.51 6.45
CA CYS A 378 -10.94 -0.75 6.31
C CYS A 378 -10.68 -1.45 4.97
N MET A 379 -9.56 -1.17 4.31
CA MET A 379 -9.23 -1.79 3.03
C MET A 379 -9.28 -3.32 3.15
N GLY A 380 -9.92 -4.02 2.22
CA GLY A 380 -10.01 -5.48 2.24
C GLY A 380 -10.80 -6.13 3.39
N ASN A 381 -11.42 -5.35 4.29
CA ASN A 381 -12.26 -5.87 5.38
C ASN A 381 -13.71 -6.04 4.90
N ALA A 382 -13.97 -7.09 4.14
CA ALA A 382 -15.29 -7.30 3.55
C ALA A 382 -16.43 -7.55 4.56
N GLU A 383 -16.11 -7.89 5.81
CA GLU A 383 -17.07 -8.21 6.87
C GLU A 383 -17.67 -6.97 7.55
N ASP A 384 -17.07 -5.80 7.37
CA ASP A 384 -17.44 -4.54 8.04
C ASP A 384 -18.72 -3.92 7.42
N SER A 385 -19.88 -4.55 7.68
CA SER A 385 -21.18 -4.14 7.13
C SER A 385 -21.61 -2.74 7.57
N GLU A 386 -21.19 -2.28 8.76
CA GLU A 386 -21.52 -0.94 9.27
C GLU A 386 -20.90 0.16 8.41
N VAL A 387 -19.62 0.00 8.02
CA VAL A 387 -18.90 0.95 7.17
C VAL A 387 -19.50 0.92 5.76
N TYR A 388 -19.84 -0.27 5.26
CA TYR A 388 -20.51 -0.41 3.97
C TYR A 388 -21.84 0.35 3.92
N GLU A 389 -22.72 0.15 4.91
CA GLU A 389 -24.00 0.85 4.97
C GLU A 389 -23.84 2.37 5.15
N ALA A 390 -22.86 2.82 5.95
CA ALA A 390 -22.57 4.25 6.10
C ALA A 390 -22.09 4.89 4.78
N LEU A 391 -21.20 4.23 4.04
CA LEU A 391 -20.74 4.70 2.74
C LEU A 391 -21.86 4.69 1.69
N LYS A 392 -22.71 3.67 1.71
CA LYS A 392 -23.90 3.55 0.85
C LYS A 392 -24.90 4.67 1.10
N GLN A 393 -25.16 5.01 2.37
CA GLN A 393 -26.00 6.17 2.71
C GLN A 393 -25.47 7.45 2.09
N VAL A 394 -24.15 7.69 2.14
CA VAL A 394 -23.52 8.88 1.54
C VAL A 394 -23.59 8.85 0.01
N LEU A 395 -23.41 7.68 -0.59
CA LEU A 395 -23.51 7.49 -2.05
C LEU A 395 -24.89 7.90 -2.56
N PHE A 396 -25.95 7.50 -1.85
CA PHE A 396 -27.35 7.82 -2.19
C PHE A 396 -27.79 9.25 -1.88
N LEU A 397 -26.94 10.08 -1.27
CA LEU A 397 -27.20 11.53 -1.18
C LEU A 397 -27.09 12.24 -2.54
N ASP A 398 -26.60 11.54 -3.57
CA ASP A 398 -26.40 12.04 -4.94
C ASP A 398 -25.57 13.34 -5.01
N SER A 399 -24.62 13.47 -4.08
CA SER A 399 -23.65 14.55 -4.06
C SER A 399 -22.44 14.18 -4.92
N ALA A 400 -22.09 15.02 -5.91
CA ALA A 400 -21.10 14.66 -6.91
C ALA A 400 -19.70 14.33 -6.35
N VAL A 401 -19.22 15.05 -5.33
CA VAL A 401 -17.87 14.82 -4.77
C VAL A 401 -17.91 13.82 -3.61
N ALA A 402 -18.91 13.89 -2.73
CA ALA A 402 -19.05 12.92 -1.65
C ALA A 402 -19.39 11.52 -2.18
N GLY A 403 -20.22 11.41 -3.22
CA GLY A 403 -20.56 10.15 -3.88
C GLY A 403 -19.38 9.50 -4.61
N GLU A 404 -18.50 10.29 -5.24
CA GLU A 404 -17.24 9.79 -5.81
C GLU A 404 -16.36 9.16 -4.72
N ALA A 405 -16.22 9.85 -3.60
CA ALA A 405 -15.44 9.38 -2.46
C ALA A 405 -16.05 8.13 -1.81
N ALA A 406 -17.37 8.09 -1.67
CA ALA A 406 -18.09 6.95 -1.12
C ALA A 406 -17.95 5.71 -2.01
N ALA A 407 -18.12 5.85 -3.32
CA ALA A 407 -17.94 4.73 -4.26
C ALA A 407 -16.51 4.18 -4.23
N LEU A 408 -15.49 5.06 -4.24
CA LEU A 408 -14.10 4.62 -4.09
C LEU A 408 -13.83 3.96 -2.73
N GLY A 409 -14.41 4.49 -1.65
CA GLY A 409 -14.33 3.91 -0.32
C GLY A 409 -14.93 2.50 -0.25
N VAL A 410 -16.10 2.29 -0.88
CA VAL A 410 -16.74 0.96 -1.01
C VAL A 410 -15.83 0.02 -1.81
N GLY A 411 -15.22 0.52 -2.88
CA GLY A 411 -14.27 -0.24 -3.69
C GLY A 411 -13.05 -0.73 -2.91
N LEU A 412 -12.50 0.12 -2.04
CA LEU A 412 -11.38 -0.23 -1.17
C LEU A 412 -11.78 -1.18 -0.03
N LEU A 413 -12.94 -0.97 0.59
CA LEU A 413 -13.50 -1.83 1.64
C LEU A 413 -13.70 -3.27 1.13
N LEU A 414 -14.31 -3.40 -0.05
CA LEU A 414 -14.68 -4.69 -0.64
C LEU A 414 -13.63 -5.24 -1.63
N LEU A 415 -12.38 -4.76 -1.54
CA LEU A 415 -11.27 -5.14 -2.42
C LEU A 415 -11.12 -6.67 -2.47
N GLY A 416 -11.25 -7.25 -3.67
CA GLY A 416 -11.08 -8.70 -3.88
C GLY A 416 -12.17 -9.60 -3.26
N SER A 417 -13.26 -9.05 -2.72
CA SER A 417 -14.34 -9.84 -2.12
C SER A 417 -15.28 -10.51 -3.14
N SER A 418 -15.34 -10.00 -4.37
CA SER A 418 -16.30 -10.44 -5.42
C SER A 418 -17.76 -10.48 -4.95
N ASN A 419 -18.18 -9.59 -4.06
CA ASN A 419 -19.56 -9.54 -3.58
C ASN A 419 -20.52 -9.09 -4.70
N ALA A 420 -21.32 -10.02 -5.21
CA ALA A 420 -22.26 -9.79 -6.31
C ALA A 420 -23.33 -8.72 -5.97
N ALA A 421 -23.85 -8.71 -4.73
CA ALA A 421 -24.86 -7.74 -4.33
C ALA A 421 -24.32 -6.31 -4.40
N ALA A 422 -23.09 -6.08 -3.93
CA ALA A 422 -22.47 -4.77 -4.00
C ALA A 422 -22.17 -4.33 -5.43
N VAL A 423 -21.79 -5.27 -6.32
CA VAL A 423 -21.60 -4.98 -7.75
C VAL A 423 -22.90 -4.54 -8.40
N ASP A 424 -23.98 -5.30 -8.19
CA ASP A 424 -25.29 -5.00 -8.78
C ASP A 424 -25.84 -3.66 -8.28
N GLU A 425 -25.71 -3.37 -6.99
CA GLU A 425 -26.13 -2.08 -6.40
C GLU A 425 -25.31 -0.90 -6.95
N LEU A 426 -23.99 -1.04 -7.07
CA LEU A 426 -23.13 0.02 -7.62
C LEU A 426 -23.44 0.29 -9.10
N LEU A 427 -23.71 -0.76 -9.89
CA LEU A 427 -24.05 -0.62 -11.30
C LEU A 427 -25.45 -0.06 -11.52
N ALA A 428 -26.44 -0.51 -10.73
CA ALA A 428 -27.78 0.06 -10.76
C ALA A 428 -27.73 1.56 -10.45
N TYR A 429 -27.03 1.95 -9.38
CA TYR A 429 -26.91 3.36 -9.03
C TYR A 429 -26.14 4.19 -10.06
N ALA A 430 -25.11 3.62 -10.69
CA ALA A 430 -24.36 4.27 -11.76
C ALA A 430 -25.19 4.53 -13.03
N GLN A 431 -26.29 3.81 -13.23
CA GLN A 431 -27.26 4.06 -14.31
C GLN A 431 -28.29 5.13 -13.93
N ASP A 432 -28.64 5.23 -12.64
CA ASP A 432 -29.65 6.17 -12.14
C ASP A 432 -29.10 7.60 -11.97
N THR A 433 -27.85 7.76 -11.52
CA THR A 433 -27.26 9.08 -11.26
C THR A 433 -26.90 9.82 -12.56
N GLN A 434 -27.07 11.14 -12.55
CA GLN A 434 -26.65 12.03 -13.64
C GLN A 434 -25.19 12.50 -13.48
N HIS A 435 -24.56 12.25 -12.33
CA HIS A 435 -23.23 12.76 -12.02
C HIS A 435 -22.13 11.85 -12.59
N GLU A 436 -21.44 12.31 -13.64
CA GLU A 436 -20.33 11.59 -14.29
C GLU A 436 -19.22 11.14 -13.31
N LYS A 437 -18.97 11.92 -12.25
CA LYS A 437 -17.99 11.59 -11.20
C LYS A 437 -18.36 10.31 -10.47
N ILE A 438 -19.62 10.18 -10.06
CA ILE A 438 -20.14 9.02 -9.36
C ILE A 438 -20.11 7.81 -10.30
N ARG A 439 -20.59 7.95 -11.54
CA ARG A 439 -20.58 6.87 -12.54
C ARG A 439 -19.19 6.31 -12.77
N ARG A 440 -18.19 7.19 -12.95
CA ARG A 440 -16.78 6.81 -13.08
C ARG A 440 -16.26 6.11 -11.82
N ALA A 441 -16.56 6.66 -10.65
CA ALA A 441 -16.11 6.11 -9.37
C ALA A 441 -16.71 4.71 -9.10
N CYS A 442 -18.00 4.50 -9.39
CA CYS A 442 -18.65 3.19 -9.33
C CYS A 442 -17.97 2.19 -10.27
N GLY A 443 -17.65 2.61 -11.51
CA GLY A 443 -16.90 1.76 -12.45
C GLY A 443 -15.51 1.33 -11.94
N ILE A 444 -14.78 2.24 -11.28
CA ILE A 444 -13.49 1.92 -10.63
C ILE A 444 -13.71 1.04 -9.39
N ALA A 445 -14.73 1.31 -8.59
CA ALA A 445 -15.06 0.53 -7.40
C ALA A 445 -15.33 -0.93 -7.79
N VAL A 446 -16.16 -1.17 -8.81
CA VAL A 446 -16.41 -2.51 -9.36
C VAL A 446 -15.11 -3.17 -9.82
N ALA A 447 -14.19 -2.42 -10.43
CA ALA A 447 -12.87 -2.94 -10.79
C ALA A 447 -12.04 -3.41 -9.57
N LEU A 448 -12.07 -2.66 -8.45
CA LEU A 448 -11.40 -3.04 -7.20
C LEU A 448 -12.03 -4.30 -6.57
N LEU A 449 -13.35 -4.44 -6.59
CA LEU A 449 -14.05 -5.63 -6.07
C LEU A 449 -13.60 -6.92 -6.78
N MET A 450 -13.25 -6.83 -8.06
CA MET A 450 -12.84 -7.96 -8.90
C MET A 450 -11.34 -8.24 -8.93
N PHE A 451 -10.56 -7.66 -8.00
CA PHE A 451 -9.12 -7.87 -7.92
C PHE A 451 -8.75 -9.36 -7.82
N LYS A 452 -7.87 -9.84 -8.73
CA LYS A 452 -7.37 -11.22 -8.82
C LYS A 452 -8.45 -12.31 -9.00
N LYS A 453 -9.66 -11.98 -9.47
CA LYS A 453 -10.74 -12.97 -9.71
C LYS A 453 -10.66 -13.69 -11.07
N GLU A 454 -9.81 -13.22 -11.99
CA GLU A 454 -9.60 -13.80 -13.32
C GLU A 454 -10.93 -14.14 -14.06
N GLN A 455 -11.17 -15.41 -14.41
CA GLN A 455 -12.28 -15.83 -15.26
C GLN A 455 -13.67 -15.62 -14.61
N GLU A 456 -13.74 -15.57 -13.28
CA GLU A 456 -14.98 -15.25 -12.55
C GLU A 456 -15.51 -13.86 -12.93
N ALA A 457 -14.62 -12.94 -13.35
CA ALA A 457 -14.99 -11.60 -13.78
C ALA A 457 -15.45 -11.50 -15.25
N ASP A 458 -15.29 -12.56 -16.07
CA ASP A 458 -15.48 -12.46 -17.52
C ASP A 458 -16.91 -12.06 -17.91
N ALA A 459 -17.93 -12.59 -17.22
CA ALA A 459 -19.33 -12.25 -17.47
C ALA A 459 -19.61 -10.75 -17.21
N LEU A 460 -19.07 -10.23 -16.11
CA LEU A 460 -19.19 -8.83 -15.74
C LEU A 460 -18.42 -7.92 -16.70
N ILE A 461 -17.19 -8.30 -17.07
CA ILE A 461 -16.38 -7.58 -18.06
C ILE A 461 -17.13 -7.50 -19.40
N ASP A 462 -17.76 -8.58 -19.83
CA ASP A 462 -18.57 -8.63 -21.05
C ASP A 462 -19.74 -7.64 -21.03
N GLN A 463 -20.42 -7.54 -19.89
CA GLN A 463 -21.50 -6.57 -19.68
C GLN A 463 -20.96 -5.14 -19.75
N LEU A 464 -19.91 -4.83 -18.98
CA LEU A 464 -19.34 -3.47 -18.91
C LEU A 464 -18.77 -3.01 -20.25
N CYS A 465 -18.14 -3.90 -21.03
CA CYS A 465 -17.56 -3.54 -22.33
C CYS A 465 -18.62 -3.27 -23.42
N LYS A 466 -19.82 -3.85 -23.29
CA LYS A 466 -20.92 -3.68 -24.26
C LYS A 466 -21.85 -2.52 -23.92
N ASP A 467 -21.65 -1.88 -22.76
CA ASP A 467 -22.49 -0.78 -22.32
C ASP A 467 -22.40 0.42 -23.29
N SER A 468 -23.54 1.09 -23.48
CA SER A 468 -23.63 2.31 -24.28
C SER A 468 -22.84 3.48 -23.68
N ASP A 469 -22.73 3.54 -22.35
CA ASP A 469 -22.03 4.61 -21.66
C ASP A 469 -20.51 4.40 -21.63
N ALA A 470 -19.78 5.43 -22.03
CA ALA A 470 -18.32 5.42 -22.04
C ALA A 470 -17.72 5.35 -20.62
N LEU A 471 -18.39 5.89 -19.58
CA LEU A 471 -17.86 5.86 -18.22
C LEU A 471 -17.92 4.46 -17.60
N ILE A 472 -18.98 3.70 -17.90
CA ILE A 472 -19.09 2.29 -17.52
C ILE A 472 -18.07 1.44 -18.30
N ARG A 473 -17.93 1.66 -19.61
CA ARG A 473 -16.87 0.99 -20.41
C ARG A 473 -15.46 1.29 -19.89
N TYR A 474 -15.22 2.52 -19.42
CA TYR A 474 -13.98 2.92 -18.77
C TYR A 474 -13.71 2.08 -17.51
N GLY A 475 -14.71 1.89 -16.64
CA GLY A 475 -14.63 0.98 -15.50
C GLY A 475 -14.38 -0.47 -15.92
N GLY A 476 -14.97 -0.91 -17.04
CA GLY A 476 -14.71 -2.23 -17.65
C GLY A 476 -13.24 -2.46 -17.99
N MET A 477 -12.53 -1.46 -18.51
CA MET A 477 -11.10 -1.57 -18.81
C MET A 477 -10.26 -1.78 -17.55
N PHE A 478 -10.56 -1.06 -16.46
CA PHE A 478 -9.90 -1.28 -15.18
C PHE A 478 -10.34 -2.57 -14.50
N THR A 479 -11.55 -3.06 -14.76
CA THR A 479 -12.00 -4.38 -14.27
C THR A 479 -11.18 -5.49 -14.91
N ILE A 480 -10.88 -5.40 -16.21
CA ILE A 480 -9.92 -6.31 -16.86
C ILE A 480 -8.53 -6.18 -16.22
N ALA A 481 -8.05 -4.95 -16.00
CA ALA A 481 -6.74 -4.70 -15.38
C ALA A 481 -6.59 -5.37 -14.01
N MET A 482 -7.58 -5.19 -13.13
CA MET A 482 -7.55 -5.70 -11.76
C MET A 482 -7.82 -7.20 -11.68
N ALA A 483 -8.71 -7.74 -12.53
CA ALA A 483 -9.01 -9.17 -12.58
C ALA A 483 -7.82 -10.00 -13.08
N TYR A 484 -7.10 -9.50 -14.09
CA TYR A 484 -5.99 -10.19 -14.76
C TYR A 484 -4.61 -9.60 -14.44
N CYS A 485 -4.47 -8.87 -13.34
CA CYS A 485 -3.21 -8.25 -12.92
C CYS A 485 -2.07 -9.28 -12.83
N ALA A 486 -0.93 -8.98 -13.46
CA ALA A 486 0.26 -9.84 -13.53
C ALA A 486 0.09 -11.25 -14.16
N THR A 487 -1.05 -11.56 -14.79
CA THR A 487 -1.30 -12.91 -15.36
C THR A 487 -0.79 -13.10 -16.80
N ALA A 488 -0.51 -12.00 -17.52
CA ALA A 488 -0.17 -12.01 -18.95
C ALA A 488 -1.15 -12.81 -19.85
N ASN A 489 -2.45 -12.86 -19.47
CA ASN A 489 -3.44 -13.60 -20.23
C ASN A 489 -3.65 -13.00 -21.64
N SER A 490 -3.42 -13.82 -22.68
CA SER A 490 -3.59 -13.44 -24.08
C SER A 490 -5.01 -12.99 -24.44
N GLY A 491 -6.03 -13.56 -23.79
CA GLY A 491 -7.43 -13.16 -24.00
C GLY A 491 -7.70 -11.72 -23.58
N ALA A 492 -7.26 -11.36 -22.36
CA ALA A 492 -7.36 -10.01 -21.82
C ALA A 492 -6.57 -8.99 -22.66
N ILE A 493 -5.33 -9.34 -23.05
CA ILE A 493 -4.48 -8.49 -23.90
C ILE A 493 -5.16 -8.21 -25.24
N ARG A 494 -5.68 -9.25 -25.92
CA ARG A 494 -6.37 -9.09 -27.21
C ARG A 494 -7.60 -8.20 -27.09
N ARG A 495 -8.39 -8.36 -26.02
CA ARG A 495 -9.57 -7.53 -25.76
C ARG A 495 -9.19 -6.07 -25.54
N LEU A 496 -8.21 -5.79 -24.70
CA LEU A 496 -7.72 -4.43 -24.42
C LEU A 496 -7.12 -3.76 -25.67
N LEU A 497 -6.34 -4.50 -26.46
CA LEU A 497 -5.79 -4.00 -27.73
C LEU A 497 -6.87 -3.71 -28.78
N HIS A 498 -7.94 -4.50 -28.82
CA HIS A 498 -9.07 -4.21 -29.70
C HIS A 498 -9.75 -2.90 -29.28
N VAL A 499 -10.11 -2.77 -28.00
CA VAL A 499 -10.81 -1.59 -27.48
C VAL A 499 -9.98 -0.31 -27.60
N SER A 500 -8.65 -0.38 -27.42
CA SER A 500 -7.76 0.79 -27.54
C SER A 500 -7.78 1.45 -28.92
N VAL A 501 -8.20 0.72 -29.96
CA VAL A 501 -8.33 1.22 -31.34
C VAL A 501 -9.79 1.40 -31.75
N SER A 502 -10.68 0.50 -31.33
CA SER A 502 -12.06 0.45 -31.83
C SER A 502 -13.04 1.38 -31.11
N ASP A 503 -12.83 1.70 -29.83
CA ASP A 503 -13.79 2.50 -29.07
C ASP A 503 -13.88 3.93 -29.63
N VAL A 504 -15.00 4.62 -29.44
CA VAL A 504 -15.15 6.02 -29.89
C VAL A 504 -14.58 6.99 -28.86
N SER A 505 -14.58 6.63 -27.58
CA SER A 505 -14.13 7.49 -26.48
C SER A 505 -12.63 7.39 -26.24
N ASP A 506 -11.96 8.54 -26.25
CA ASP A 506 -10.52 8.66 -25.96
C ASP A 506 -10.16 8.30 -24.51
N ASP A 507 -11.08 8.48 -23.56
CA ASP A 507 -10.88 8.09 -22.17
C ASP A 507 -10.85 6.57 -22.00
N VAL A 508 -11.74 5.86 -22.70
CA VAL A 508 -11.77 4.39 -22.72
C VAL A 508 -10.53 3.85 -23.43
N ARG A 509 -10.12 4.45 -24.55
CA ARG A 509 -8.88 4.07 -25.25
C ARG A 509 -7.65 4.24 -24.35
N ARG A 510 -7.54 5.37 -23.65
CA ARG A 510 -6.46 5.62 -22.69
C ARG A 510 -6.47 4.59 -21.57
N ALA A 511 -7.63 4.33 -20.97
CA ALA A 511 -7.79 3.33 -19.91
C ALA A 511 -7.40 1.92 -20.37
N ALA A 512 -7.77 1.53 -21.59
CA ALA A 512 -7.41 0.23 -22.15
C ALA A 512 -5.89 0.06 -22.28
N VAL A 513 -5.16 1.10 -22.69
CA VAL A 513 -3.70 1.05 -22.77
C VAL A 513 -3.04 1.04 -21.40
N ILE A 514 -3.57 1.80 -20.43
CA ILE A 514 -3.11 1.76 -19.04
C ILE A 514 -3.32 0.36 -18.44
N ALA A 515 -4.49 -0.24 -18.69
CA ALA A 515 -4.86 -1.57 -18.25
C ALA A 515 -3.88 -2.65 -18.76
N LEU A 516 -3.33 -2.51 -19.98
CA LEU A 516 -2.30 -3.42 -20.49
C LEU A 516 -1.06 -3.44 -19.58
N GLY A 517 -0.68 -2.30 -19.00
CA GLY A 517 0.45 -2.22 -18.07
C GLY A 517 0.23 -3.06 -16.81
N PHE A 518 -0.99 -3.08 -16.27
CA PHE A 518 -1.34 -3.91 -15.10
C PHE A 518 -1.40 -5.40 -15.44
N VAL A 519 -1.94 -5.78 -16.60
CA VAL A 519 -2.03 -7.20 -17.02
C VAL A 519 -0.65 -7.79 -17.32
N LEU A 520 0.24 -7.00 -17.92
CA LEU A 520 1.58 -7.41 -18.36
C LEU A 520 2.71 -7.00 -17.42
N CYS A 521 2.43 -6.55 -16.19
CA CYS A 521 3.49 -6.18 -15.25
C CYS A 521 4.44 -7.36 -14.90
N GLY A 522 3.96 -8.60 -15.05
CA GLY A 522 4.76 -9.82 -14.94
C GLY A 522 5.67 -10.11 -16.15
N ASP A 523 5.28 -9.71 -17.36
CA ASP A 523 6.09 -9.85 -18.59
C ASP A 523 6.36 -8.48 -19.23
N ARG A 524 7.39 -7.83 -18.71
CA ARG A 524 7.81 -6.49 -19.11
C ARG A 524 8.39 -6.44 -20.52
N GLN A 525 8.97 -7.54 -21.01
CA GLN A 525 9.57 -7.58 -22.36
C GLN A 525 8.48 -7.53 -23.42
N GLN A 526 7.44 -8.35 -23.26
CA GLN A 526 6.29 -8.34 -24.16
C GLN A 526 5.58 -6.97 -24.14
N LEU A 527 5.43 -6.37 -22.95
CA LEU A 527 4.82 -5.05 -22.80
C LEU A 527 5.56 -3.96 -23.60
N ALA A 528 6.89 -3.92 -23.48
CA ALA A 528 7.70 -2.91 -24.18
C ALA A 528 7.54 -3.00 -25.71
N GLN A 529 7.47 -4.22 -26.25
CA GLN A 529 7.26 -4.44 -27.70
C GLN A 529 5.88 -3.96 -28.16
N ILE A 530 4.83 -4.26 -27.40
CA ILE A 530 3.45 -3.83 -27.72
C ILE A 530 3.34 -2.30 -27.64
N LEU A 531 3.82 -1.70 -26.56
CA LEU A 531 3.69 -0.27 -26.32
C LEU A 531 4.59 0.58 -27.22
N LYS A 532 5.67 0.03 -27.77
CA LYS A 532 6.48 0.69 -28.81
C LYS A 532 5.66 1.09 -30.05
N ILE A 533 4.67 0.28 -30.41
CA ILE A 533 3.79 0.58 -31.55
C ILE A 533 2.77 1.65 -31.16
N LEU A 534 2.20 1.54 -29.95
CA LEU A 534 1.17 2.46 -29.44
C LEU A 534 1.72 3.84 -29.06
N SER A 535 2.99 3.95 -28.68
CA SER A 535 3.64 5.26 -28.43
C SER A 535 3.76 6.10 -29.70
N GLY A 536 3.74 5.47 -30.88
CA GLY A 536 3.70 6.13 -32.19
C GLY A 536 2.31 6.46 -32.72
N SER A 537 1.24 6.23 -31.96
CA SER A 537 -0.12 6.48 -32.44
C SER A 537 -0.39 7.97 -32.71
N PHE A 538 -1.24 8.26 -33.69
CA PHE A 538 -1.70 9.63 -33.96
C PHE A 538 -2.51 10.23 -32.80
N ASN A 539 -3.23 9.39 -32.04
CA ASN A 539 -4.05 9.83 -30.93
C ASN A 539 -3.18 10.11 -29.67
N PRO A 540 -3.21 11.34 -29.12
CA PRO A 540 -2.40 11.71 -27.97
C PRO A 540 -2.81 11.00 -26.67
N HIS A 541 -4.08 10.63 -26.50
CA HIS A 541 -4.55 9.90 -25.32
C HIS A 541 -3.98 8.48 -25.24
N VAL A 542 -3.83 7.82 -26.40
CA VAL A 542 -3.17 6.51 -26.52
C VAL A 542 -1.66 6.64 -26.25
N ARG A 543 -1.00 7.69 -26.77
CA ARG A 543 0.43 7.94 -26.48
C ARG A 543 0.68 8.17 -24.99
N TYR A 544 -0.16 8.98 -24.35
CA TYR A 544 -0.11 9.19 -22.90
C TYR A 544 -0.39 7.90 -22.12
N GLY A 545 -1.39 7.10 -22.52
CA GLY A 545 -1.66 5.81 -21.89
C GLY A 545 -0.50 4.83 -22.01
N ALA A 546 0.18 4.80 -23.17
CA ALA A 546 1.36 3.96 -23.39
C ALA A 546 2.54 4.38 -22.51
N ALA A 547 2.74 5.68 -22.35
CA ALA A 547 3.75 6.25 -21.47
C ALA A 547 3.50 5.79 -20.01
N LEU A 548 2.27 5.96 -19.52
CA LEU A 548 1.91 5.62 -18.16
C LEU A 548 1.98 4.11 -17.90
N ALA A 549 1.54 3.28 -18.87
CA ALA A 549 1.61 1.82 -18.76
C ALA A 549 3.06 1.32 -18.68
N LEU A 550 3.97 1.86 -19.49
CA LEU A 550 5.41 1.55 -19.42
C LEU A 550 5.99 1.91 -18.04
N ALA A 551 5.61 3.07 -17.51
CA ALA A 551 6.13 3.56 -16.25
C ALA A 551 5.67 2.73 -15.06
N VAL A 552 4.38 2.40 -14.99
CA VAL A 552 3.83 1.59 -13.89
C VAL A 552 4.41 0.17 -13.91
N ALA A 553 4.50 -0.47 -15.08
CA ALA A 553 4.98 -1.84 -15.18
C ALA A 553 6.50 -1.98 -15.05
N CYS A 554 7.28 -1.01 -15.55
CA CYS A 554 8.74 -1.06 -15.55
C CYS A 554 9.38 -0.21 -14.45
N ALA A 555 8.60 0.32 -13.50
CA ALA A 555 9.11 1.03 -12.33
C ALA A 555 10.21 0.21 -11.62
N GLY A 556 11.32 0.87 -11.30
CA GLY A 556 12.44 0.27 -10.58
C GLY A 556 13.38 -0.66 -11.37
N THR A 557 13.07 -1.02 -12.61
CA THR A 557 13.88 -1.96 -13.41
C THR A 557 15.06 -1.31 -14.15
N GLY A 558 14.98 -0.02 -14.47
CA GLY A 558 16.04 0.71 -15.18
C GLY A 558 16.33 0.25 -16.61
N GLN A 559 15.37 -0.41 -17.28
CA GLN A 559 15.57 -0.92 -18.65
C GLN A 559 15.79 0.20 -19.67
N LYS A 560 16.92 0.15 -20.38
CA LYS A 560 17.29 1.17 -21.38
C LYS A 560 16.27 1.29 -22.51
N GLU A 561 15.75 0.16 -22.99
CA GLU A 561 14.77 0.12 -24.07
C GLU A 561 13.53 0.97 -23.75
N VAL A 562 13.04 0.89 -22.51
CA VAL A 562 11.89 1.67 -22.04
C VAL A 562 12.23 3.16 -21.97
N VAL A 563 13.43 3.50 -21.51
CA VAL A 563 13.91 4.90 -21.47
C VAL A 563 13.99 5.50 -22.87
N ASP A 564 14.51 4.74 -23.84
CA ASP A 564 14.64 5.15 -25.24
C ASP A 564 13.27 5.33 -25.90
N LEU A 565 12.26 4.54 -25.51
CA LEU A 565 10.88 4.68 -25.97
C LEU A 565 10.18 5.91 -25.38
N LEU A 566 10.46 6.26 -24.12
CA LEU A 566 9.85 7.41 -23.45
C LEU A 566 10.53 8.74 -23.79
N LEU A 567 11.82 8.73 -24.17
CA LEU A 567 12.57 9.97 -24.42
C LEU A 567 11.93 10.87 -25.50
N PRO A 568 11.48 10.37 -26.67
CA PRO A 568 10.82 11.18 -27.69
C PRO A 568 9.51 11.83 -27.23
N LEU A 569 8.79 11.22 -26.29
CA LEU A 569 7.52 11.75 -25.76
C LEU A 569 7.71 13.04 -24.95
N SER A 570 8.94 13.35 -24.53
CA SER A 570 9.28 14.62 -23.88
C SER A 570 9.08 15.84 -24.78
N SER A 571 9.29 15.62 -26.09
CA SER A 571 9.18 16.62 -27.15
C SER A 571 7.88 16.48 -27.93
N ASP A 572 6.90 15.73 -27.40
CA ASP A 572 5.60 15.58 -28.05
C ASP A 572 4.91 16.93 -28.23
N SER A 573 4.20 17.08 -29.34
CA SER A 573 3.32 18.23 -29.62
C SER A 573 2.35 18.55 -28.48
N THR A 574 1.86 17.54 -27.75
CA THR A 574 0.76 17.66 -26.80
C THR A 574 1.24 17.74 -25.34
N ASP A 575 0.74 18.73 -24.60
CA ASP A 575 1.21 19.09 -23.25
C ASP A 575 1.07 17.96 -22.22
N PHE A 576 -0.08 17.28 -22.17
CA PHE A 576 -0.31 16.22 -21.18
C PHE A 576 0.52 14.96 -21.48
N VAL A 577 0.84 14.69 -22.75
CA VAL A 577 1.77 13.61 -23.13
C VAL A 577 3.17 13.92 -22.59
N ARG A 578 3.63 15.17 -22.73
CA ARG A 578 4.89 15.63 -22.14
C ARG A 578 4.88 15.56 -20.61
N GLN A 579 3.73 15.84 -19.98
CA GLN A 579 3.56 15.73 -18.53
C GLN A 579 3.66 14.27 -18.06
N GLY A 580 2.97 13.35 -18.74
CA GLY A 580 3.05 11.91 -18.48
C GLY A 580 4.49 11.45 -18.44
N ARG A 581 5.22 11.66 -19.55
CA ARG A 581 6.65 11.33 -19.63
C ARG A 581 7.47 11.87 -18.46
N LYS A 582 7.27 13.14 -18.08
CA LYS A 582 8.10 13.80 -17.05
C LYS A 582 7.93 13.13 -15.69
N ALA A 583 6.69 12.81 -15.30
CA ALA A 583 6.43 12.03 -14.10
C ALA A 583 7.12 10.66 -14.17
N GLU A 584 7.11 10.03 -15.34
CA GLU A 584 7.58 8.66 -15.55
C GLU A 584 9.11 8.50 -15.53
N LYS A 585 9.86 9.51 -16.00
CA LYS A 585 11.34 9.51 -15.89
C LYS A 585 11.77 9.37 -14.42
N GLU A 586 11.03 9.99 -13.51
CA GLU A 586 11.28 9.93 -12.07
C GLU A 586 11.06 8.51 -11.54
N TYR A 587 9.92 7.89 -11.86
CA TYR A 587 9.60 6.50 -11.47
C TYR A 587 10.61 5.45 -11.96
N LEU A 588 11.12 5.59 -13.19
CA LEU A 588 12.13 4.68 -13.75
C LEU A 588 13.52 4.87 -13.13
N SER A 589 13.84 6.08 -12.67
CA SER A 589 15.15 6.44 -12.10
C SER A 589 15.24 6.31 -10.58
N GLY A 590 14.08 6.28 -9.89
CA GLY A 590 13.98 6.31 -8.43
C GLY A 590 14.59 5.12 -7.68
N ALA A 591 14.89 4.00 -8.37
CA ALA A 591 15.42 2.79 -7.72
C ALA A 591 16.90 2.48 -7.99
N SER A 592 17.59 3.21 -8.87
CA SER A 592 18.96 2.86 -9.27
C SER A 592 19.95 4.03 -9.11
N PRO A 593 20.85 4.00 -8.10
CA PRO A 593 21.91 5.00 -7.96
C PRO A 593 22.89 5.00 -9.15
N GLU A 594 22.99 3.91 -9.91
CA GLU A 594 23.80 3.84 -11.14
C GLU A 594 23.20 4.66 -12.30
N THR A 595 21.87 4.80 -12.34
CA THR A 595 21.20 5.54 -13.40
C THR A 595 21.34 7.05 -13.21
N GLN A 596 21.39 7.52 -11.95
CA GLN A 596 21.72 8.92 -11.62
C GLN A 596 23.16 9.30 -11.98
N LYS A 597 24.13 8.38 -11.84
CA LYS A 597 25.51 8.61 -12.32
C LYS A 597 25.58 8.72 -13.85
N ARG A 598 24.82 7.88 -14.58
CA ARG A 598 24.76 7.94 -16.04
C ARG A 598 23.98 9.14 -16.58
N SER A 599 22.91 9.58 -15.92
CA SER A 599 22.18 10.79 -16.32
C SER A 599 23.00 12.06 -16.10
N ARG A 600 23.87 12.10 -15.08
CA ARG A 600 24.86 13.18 -14.92
C ARG A 600 25.87 13.17 -16.06
N ALA A 601 26.35 11.99 -16.47
CA ALA A 601 27.30 11.84 -17.58
C ALA A 601 26.70 12.21 -18.97
N SER A 602 25.42 11.92 -19.22
CA SER A 602 24.76 12.35 -20.47
C SER A 602 24.49 13.85 -20.48
N SER A 603 24.14 14.45 -19.33
CA SER A 603 23.95 15.90 -19.22
C SER A 603 25.25 16.73 -19.30
N SER A 604 26.41 16.12 -19.06
CA SER A 604 27.72 16.74 -19.31
C SER A 604 28.14 16.67 -20.77
N LEU A 605 27.74 15.61 -21.51
CA LEU A 605 28.08 15.47 -22.93
C LEU A 605 27.28 16.41 -23.83
N ASP A 606 26.04 16.77 -23.46
CA ASP A 606 25.22 17.74 -24.22
C ASP A 606 25.64 19.20 -23.99
N LYS A 607 26.47 19.50 -22.99
CA LYS A 607 27.02 20.85 -22.77
C LYS A 607 28.24 21.16 -23.64
N ASP A 608 28.96 20.13 -24.10
CA ASP A 608 30.18 20.29 -24.91
C ASP A 608 29.89 20.50 -26.40
N ALA A 609 28.64 20.31 -26.85
CA ALA A 609 28.23 20.55 -28.24
C ALA A 609 27.74 22.00 -28.52
N CYS A 610 27.62 22.86 -27.49
CA CYS A 610 26.98 24.18 -27.64
C CYS A 610 27.92 25.39 -27.42
N THR A 611 29.23 25.19 -27.27
CA THR A 611 30.20 26.29 -27.11
C THR A 611 31.36 26.18 -28.10
N SER A 612 31.08 26.33 -29.40
CA SER A 612 32.09 26.71 -30.39
C SER A 612 31.74 28.07 -30.99
N LYS A 613 31.98 29.14 -30.23
CA LYS A 613 32.24 30.49 -30.74
C LYS A 613 32.81 31.37 -29.62
N GLY A 614 34.14 31.46 -29.60
CA GLY A 614 34.85 32.72 -29.41
C GLY A 614 34.98 33.32 -28.00
N VAL A 615 36.24 33.35 -27.57
CA VAL A 615 36.89 34.42 -26.77
C VAL A 615 36.80 34.31 -25.24
N CYS A 616 37.78 33.56 -24.72
CA CYS A 616 38.71 33.92 -23.64
C CYS A 616 38.48 35.27 -22.92
N VAL A 617 38.39 35.28 -21.58
CA VAL A 617 39.40 35.84 -20.66
C VAL A 617 38.95 35.53 -19.22
N ARG A 618 39.89 35.00 -18.43
CA ARG A 618 39.80 34.80 -16.97
C ARG A 618 39.75 36.14 -16.23
N VAL A 619 38.93 36.21 -15.18
CA VAL A 619 39.33 36.52 -13.78
C VAL A 619 38.45 35.71 -12.86
#